data_AF-A0A3D8GV28-F1
#
_entry.id   AF-A0A3D8GV28-F1
#
_cell.length_a   1.000
_cell.length_b   1.000
_cell.length_c   1.000
_cell.angle_alpha   90.00
_cell.angle_beta   90.00
_cell.angle_gamma   90.00
#
_symmetry.space_group_name_H-M   'P 1'
#
loop_
_entity.id
_entity.type
_entity.pdbx_description
1 polymer ?
#
loop_
_entity_poly.entity_id
_entity_poly.type
_entity_poly.pdbx_seq_one_letter_code
_entity_poly.pdbx_strand_id
1 'polypeptide(L)'
;MMVYDWDSLVVEDELNLLGIAAATFTTTWDIETKITPSREEAYEFVRDYEYHRGKLFTKKELQKISAAATFCMAYTARCEHAIDPQGERFEGSFRQALESIKGHNLYLLLN
;
A
#
# COMPACT_ATOMS: atom_id res chain seq x y z
N MET A 1 -1.94 5.51 -22.13
CA MET A 1 -2.11 4.82 -20.85
C MET A 1 -3.25 3.83 -21.01
N MET A 2 -3.03 2.56 -20.69
CA MET A 2 -4.08 1.53 -20.67
C MET A 2 -4.37 1.20 -19.20
N VAL A 3 -5.65 1.08 -18.85
CA VAL A 3 -6.11 0.66 -17.52
C VAL A 3 -6.78 -0.69 -17.71
N TYR A 4 -6.35 -1.68 -16.94
CA TYR A 4 -6.80 -3.08 -17.03
C TYR A 4 -7.79 -3.40 -15.90
N ASP A 5 -8.32 -4.64 -15.90
CA ASP A 5 -9.14 -5.19 -14.81
C ASP A 5 -10.45 -4.41 -14.54
N TRP A 6 -11.15 -4.03 -15.62
CA TRP A 6 -12.40 -3.24 -15.54
C TRP A 6 -13.56 -3.99 -14.88
N ASP A 7 -13.49 -5.31 -14.77
CA ASP A 7 -14.43 -6.17 -14.05
C ASP A 7 -14.27 -6.09 -12.52
N SER A 8 -13.17 -5.53 -12.03
CA SER A 8 -12.93 -5.25 -10.59
C SER A 8 -13.40 -3.86 -10.14
N LEU A 9 -14.10 -3.10 -10.99
CA LEU A 9 -14.57 -1.77 -10.63
C LEU A 9 -15.61 -1.78 -9.50
N VAL A 10 -15.42 -0.88 -8.54
CA VAL A 10 -16.31 -0.70 -7.38
C VAL A 10 -16.47 0.77 -7.04
N VAL A 11 -17.62 1.14 -6.46
CA VAL A 11 -17.83 2.45 -5.85
C VAL A 11 -17.25 2.41 -4.44
N GLU A 12 -16.22 3.21 -4.17
CA GLU A 12 -15.50 3.19 -2.90
C GLU A 12 -15.02 4.59 -2.50
N ASP A 13 -14.68 4.77 -1.23
CA ASP A 13 -14.10 5.98 -0.67
C ASP A 13 -12.71 6.29 -1.25
N GLU A 14 -12.52 7.54 -1.68
CA GLU A 14 -11.26 8.05 -2.27
C GLU A 14 -10.03 7.73 -1.41
N LEU A 15 -10.14 7.94 -0.09
CA LEU A 15 -9.01 7.80 0.84
C LEU A 15 -8.65 6.33 1.07
N ASN A 16 -9.66 5.46 1.04
CA ASN A 16 -9.45 4.01 1.09
C ASN A 16 -8.72 3.53 -0.17
N LEU A 17 -9.19 3.95 -1.36
CA LEU A 17 -8.55 3.62 -2.64
C LEU A 17 -7.12 4.15 -2.72
N LEU A 18 -6.88 5.39 -2.26
CA LEU A 18 -5.54 5.97 -2.23
C LEU A 18 -4.59 5.18 -1.31
N GLY A 19 -5.08 4.72 -0.15
CA GLY A 19 -4.27 3.91 0.76
C GLY A 19 -3.90 2.55 0.16
N ILE A 20 -4.84 1.89 -0.52
CA ILE A 20 -4.58 0.64 -1.24
C ILE A 20 -3.57 0.88 -2.35
N ALA A 21 -3.77 1.90 -3.18
CA ALA A 21 -2.86 2.23 -4.28
C ALA A 21 -1.44 2.55 -3.76
N ALA A 22 -1.31 3.33 -2.70
CA ALA A 22 -0.03 3.65 -2.08
C ALA A 22 0.70 2.40 -1.55
N ALA A 23 -0.03 1.36 -1.14
CA ALA A 23 0.55 0.10 -0.67
C ALA A 23 0.96 -0.84 -1.81
N THR A 24 0.44 -0.66 -3.02
CA THR A 24 0.57 -1.65 -4.11
C THR A 24 1.07 -1.08 -5.44
N PHE A 25 1.41 0.21 -5.55
CA PHE A 25 1.76 0.82 -6.84
C PHE A 25 3.02 0.22 -7.48
N THR A 26 3.92 -0.37 -6.70
CA THR A 26 5.12 -1.09 -7.20
C THR A 26 4.84 -2.56 -7.53
N THR A 27 3.65 -3.08 -7.19
CA THR A 27 3.34 -4.50 -7.29
C THR A 27 3.15 -4.90 -8.74
N THR A 28 4.08 -5.72 -9.23
CA THR A 28 4.03 -6.36 -10.55
C THR A 28 4.81 -7.67 -10.51
N TRP A 29 4.44 -8.62 -11.36
CA TRP A 29 5.15 -9.88 -11.58
C TRP A 29 5.80 -9.96 -12.97
N ASP A 30 5.68 -8.89 -13.76
CA ASP A 30 6.10 -8.88 -15.16
C ASP A 30 7.56 -8.40 -15.33
N ILE A 31 8.09 -7.70 -14.32
CA ILE A 31 9.45 -7.15 -14.32
C ILE A 31 10.13 -7.41 -12.97
N GLU A 32 11.45 -7.53 -13.00
CA GLU A 32 12.27 -7.70 -11.80
C GLU A 32 12.40 -6.36 -11.05
N THR A 33 11.50 -6.14 -10.09
CA THR A 33 11.48 -4.97 -9.22
C THR A 33 11.04 -5.36 -7.81
N LYS A 34 11.23 -4.47 -6.85
CA LYS A 34 10.71 -4.65 -5.49
C LYS A 34 9.18 -4.63 -5.54
N ILE A 35 8.54 -5.71 -5.07
CA ILE A 35 7.08 -5.88 -5.14
C ILE A 35 6.35 -4.88 -4.23
N THR A 36 6.88 -4.61 -3.05
CA THR A 36 6.30 -3.69 -2.07
C THR A 36 7.02 -2.34 -2.03
N PRO A 37 6.30 -1.22 -1.91
CA PRO A 37 6.94 0.08 -1.72
C PRO A 37 7.59 0.15 -0.33
N SER A 38 8.61 0.99 -0.19
CA SER A 38 9.07 1.48 1.12
C SER A 38 8.03 2.43 1.73
N ARG A 39 8.19 2.74 3.02
CA ARG A 39 7.33 3.71 3.71
C ARG A 39 7.45 5.09 3.08
N GLU A 40 8.68 5.49 2.76
CA GLU A 40 8.99 6.77 2.14
C GLU A 40 8.36 6.88 0.76
N GLU A 41 8.47 5.83 -0.06
CA GLU A 41 7.79 5.77 -1.37
C GLU A 41 6.26 5.86 -1.25
N ALA A 42 5.65 5.13 -0.31
CA ALA A 42 4.21 5.21 -0.07
C ALA A 42 3.78 6.60 0.41
N TYR A 43 4.60 7.26 1.23
CA TYR A 43 4.37 8.64 1.66
C TYR A 43 4.43 9.61 0.47
N GLU A 44 5.50 9.57 -0.34
CA GLU A 44 5.64 10.44 -1.50
C GLU A 44 4.52 10.21 -2.53
N PHE A 45 4.08 8.96 -2.74
CA PHE A 45 2.92 8.66 -3.59
C PHE A 45 1.66 9.42 -3.14
N VAL A 46 1.40 9.46 -1.83
CA VAL A 46 0.25 10.19 -1.26
C VAL A 46 0.44 11.70 -1.36
N ARG A 47 1.68 12.20 -1.23
CA ARG A 47 2.00 13.63 -1.42
C ARG A 47 1.78 14.07 -2.86
N ASP A 48 2.19 13.27 -3.83
CA ASP A 48 1.96 13.51 -5.25
C ASP A 48 0.47 13.52 -5.57
N TYR A 49 -0.29 12.56 -5.01
CA TYR A 49 -1.74 12.56 -5.14
C TYR A 49 -2.37 13.83 -4.54
N GLU A 50 -1.95 14.24 -3.34
CA GLU A 50 -2.44 15.45 -2.67
C GLU A 50 -2.22 16.71 -3.53
N TYR A 51 -1.04 16.82 -4.14
CA TYR A 51 -0.69 17.91 -5.05
C TYR A 51 -1.64 17.96 -6.24
N HIS A 52 -1.87 16.83 -6.91
CA HIS A 52 -2.76 16.74 -8.08
C HIS A 52 -4.25 16.84 -7.74
N ARG A 53 -4.66 16.39 -6.54
CA ARG A 53 -6.01 16.58 -5.99
C ARG A 53 -6.32 18.06 -5.78
N GLY A 54 -5.30 18.91 -5.63
CA GLY A 54 -5.45 20.36 -5.43
C GLY A 54 -5.98 20.75 -4.05
N LYS A 55 -6.00 19.81 -3.10
CA LYS A 55 -6.48 20.03 -1.73
C LYS A 55 -5.67 19.20 -0.74
N LEU A 56 -5.11 19.90 0.25
CA LEU A 56 -4.38 19.26 1.36
C LEU A 56 -5.26 18.28 2.13
N PHE A 57 -4.68 17.15 2.50
CA PHE A 57 -5.28 16.21 3.42
C PHE A 57 -5.20 16.73 4.85
N THR A 58 -6.28 16.58 5.57
CA THR A 58 -6.30 16.73 7.02
C THR A 58 -5.61 15.55 7.69
N LYS A 59 -5.19 15.72 8.95
CA LYS A 59 -4.61 14.63 9.75
C LYS A 59 -5.53 13.40 9.84
N LYS A 60 -6.85 13.60 9.90
CA LYS A 60 -7.82 12.50 9.94
C LYS A 60 -7.90 11.75 8.61
N GLU A 61 -7.80 12.46 7.49
CA GLU A 61 -7.75 11.83 6.17
C GLU A 61 -6.46 11.01 6.03
N LEU A 62 -5.30 11.57 6.41
CA LEU A 62 -4.03 10.83 6.42
C LEU A 62 -4.06 9.59 7.31
N GLN A 63 -4.71 9.66 8.48
CA GLN A 63 -4.93 8.49 9.33
C GLN A 63 -5.75 7.40 8.63
N LYS A 64 -6.81 7.78 7.90
CA LYS A 64 -7.64 6.84 7.15
C LYS A 64 -6.86 6.20 5.99
N ILE A 65 -6.11 6.99 5.22
CA ILE A 65 -5.26 6.48 4.13
C ILE A 65 -4.23 5.49 4.71
N SER A 66 -3.59 5.84 5.82
CA SER A 66 -2.60 4.99 6.48
C SER A 66 -3.20 3.68 6.99
N ALA A 67 -4.43 3.72 7.53
CA ALA A 67 -5.14 2.53 7.98
C ALA A 67 -5.49 1.60 6.79
N ALA A 68 -5.95 2.16 5.68
CA ALA A 68 -6.24 1.42 4.46
C ALA A 68 -4.99 0.73 3.88
N ALA A 69 -3.87 1.46 3.79
CA ALA A 69 -2.58 0.91 3.37
C ALA A 69 -2.13 -0.24 4.28
N THR A 70 -2.16 -0.02 5.60
CA THR A 70 -1.77 -1.05 6.59
C THR A 70 -2.65 -2.29 6.51
N PHE A 71 -3.96 -2.11 6.37
CA PHE A 71 -4.90 -3.21 6.20
C PHE A 71 -4.61 -4.00 4.92
N CYS A 72 -4.39 -3.32 3.79
CA CYS A 72 -4.04 -3.94 2.52
C CYS A 72 -2.77 -4.80 2.67
N MET A 73 -1.70 -4.23 3.24
CA MET A 73 -0.45 -4.95 3.47
C MET A 73 -0.64 -6.17 4.39
N ALA A 74 -1.38 -6.02 5.48
CA ALA A 74 -1.67 -7.13 6.40
C ALA A 74 -2.51 -8.23 5.75
N TYR A 75 -3.50 -7.86 4.94
CA TYR A 75 -4.32 -8.80 4.20
C TYR A 75 -3.50 -9.58 3.17
N THR A 76 -2.64 -8.89 2.42
CA THR A 76 -1.76 -9.53 1.43
C THR A 76 -0.72 -10.43 2.11
N ALA A 77 -0.09 -9.97 3.19
CA ALA A 77 0.84 -10.79 3.98
C ALA A 77 0.18 -12.07 4.54
N ARG A 78 -1.10 -11.98 4.96
CA ARG A 78 -1.88 -13.16 5.36
C ARG A 78 -2.09 -14.13 4.18
N CYS A 79 -2.36 -13.62 2.98
CA CYS A 79 -2.51 -14.45 1.78
C CYS A 79 -1.18 -15.11 1.39
N GLU A 80 -0.07 -14.37 1.44
CA GLU A 80 1.28 -14.92 1.22
C GLU A 80 1.59 -16.03 2.21
N HIS A 81 1.26 -15.85 3.50
CA HIS A 81 1.44 -16.89 4.52
C HIS A 81 0.58 -18.13 4.25
N ALA A 82 -0.66 -17.96 3.76
CA ALA A 82 -1.51 -19.09 3.43
C ALA A 82 -1.01 -19.89 2.22
N ILE A 83 -0.35 -19.23 1.26
CA ILE A 83 0.20 -19.86 0.05
C ILE A 83 1.59 -20.47 0.31
N ASP A 84 2.43 -19.78 1.08
CA ASP A 84 3.80 -20.16 1.42
C ASP A 84 3.98 -20.09 2.95
N PRO A 85 3.49 -21.09 3.69
CA PRO A 85 3.55 -21.08 5.15
C PRO A 85 4.98 -21.22 5.69
N GLN A 86 5.91 -21.76 4.90
CA GLN A 86 7.31 -21.95 5.29
C GLN A 86 8.18 -20.70 5.07
N GLY A 87 7.69 -19.72 4.30
CA GLY A 87 8.38 -18.45 4.11
C GLY A 87 9.51 -18.50 3.09
N GLU A 88 9.44 -19.41 2.11
CA GLU A 88 10.41 -19.50 1.02
C GLU A 88 10.46 -18.21 0.18
N ARG A 89 9.35 -17.45 0.13
CA ARG A 89 9.19 -16.20 -0.62
C ARG A 89 9.02 -15.01 0.31
N PHE A 90 9.96 -14.83 1.24
CA PHE A 90 9.87 -13.75 2.23
C PHE A 90 10.49 -12.43 1.76
N GLU A 91 11.64 -12.47 1.08
CA GLU A 91 12.30 -11.24 0.63
C GLU A 91 11.45 -10.50 -0.41
N GLY A 92 11.29 -9.19 -0.20
CA GLY A 92 10.46 -8.32 -1.04
C GLY A 92 8.94 -8.51 -0.88
N SER A 93 8.50 -9.41 -0.01
CA SER A 93 7.08 -9.74 0.20
C SER A 93 6.36 -8.74 1.11
N PHE A 94 5.03 -8.77 1.10
CA PHE A 94 4.22 -7.99 2.04
C PHE A 94 4.42 -8.43 3.49
N ARG A 95 4.80 -9.68 3.75
CA ARG A 95 5.21 -10.15 5.09
C ARG A 95 6.43 -9.36 5.60
N GLN A 96 7.48 -9.25 4.79
CA GLN A 96 8.67 -8.49 5.17
C GLN A 96 8.37 -7.00 5.31
N ALA A 97 7.61 -6.44 4.37
CA ALA A 97 7.22 -5.03 4.43
C ALA A 97 6.43 -4.71 5.71
N LEU A 98 5.49 -5.57 6.10
CA LEU A 98 4.71 -5.41 7.33
C LEU A 98 5.56 -5.49 8.60
N GLU A 99 6.59 -6.34 8.63
CA GLU A 99 7.52 -6.41 9.76
C GLU A 99 8.30 -5.11 9.96
N SER A 100 8.73 -4.46 8.87
CA SER A 100 9.45 -3.20 8.96
C SER A 100 8.62 -2.05 9.55
N ILE A 101 7.28 -2.14 9.47
CA ILE A 101 6.34 -1.15 10.01
C ILE A 101 6.06 -1.37 11.50
N LYS A 102 6.16 -2.61 12.01
CA LYS A 102 5.86 -2.91 13.43
C LYS A 102 6.75 -2.16 14.44
N GLY A 103 7.93 -1.70 14.02
CA GLY A 103 8.86 -0.95 14.87
C GLY A 103 8.72 0.58 14.85
N HIS A 104 8.14 1.14 13.79
CA HIS A 104 8.00 2.59 13.59
C HIS A 104 6.51 2.92 13.46
N ASN A 105 5.96 3.63 14.45
CA ASN A 105 4.62 4.24 14.49
C ASN A 105 3.63 3.73 13.42
N LEU A 106 2.56 3.02 13.83
CA LEU A 106 1.49 2.42 12.99
C LEU A 106 0.89 3.32 11.89
N TYR A 107 1.22 4.60 11.91
CA TYR A 107 0.88 5.58 10.92
C TYR A 107 1.97 5.74 9.87
N LEU A 108 1.95 4.86 8.87
CA LEU A 108 2.80 4.88 7.66
C LEU A 108 2.98 6.28 7.05
N LEU A 109 1.94 7.11 7.14
CA LEU A 109 1.85 8.41 6.46
C LEU A 109 1.83 9.62 7.39
N LEU A 110 2.05 9.42 8.69
CA LEU A 110 2.13 10.52 9.66
C LEU A 110 3.56 10.68 10.16
N ASN A 111 4.25 11.68 9.61
CA ASN A 111 5.47 12.23 10.20
C ASN A 111 5.13 13.11 11.41
#